data_AF-A0A8J6V4B1-F1
#
_entry.id   AF-A0A8J6V4B1-F1
#
_cell.length_a   1.000
_cell.length_b   1.000
_cell.length_c   1.000
_cell.angle_alpha   90.00
_cell.angle_beta   90.00
_cell.angle_gamma   90.00
#
_symmetry.space_group_name_H-M   'P 1'
#
loop_
_entity.id
_entity.type
_entity.pdbx_description
1 polymer ?
#
loop_
_entity_poly.entity_id
_entity_poly.type
_entity_poly.pdbx_seq_one_letter_code
_entity_poly.pdbx_strand_id
1 'polypeptide(L)'
;MTYLAFHLVFILPPLLLLAWLQRQPLAGIGGLRAWLGLPLIALVALIYTTPWDNYLVWRDVWHYGTDRVVGTIGYVPVEEYLFFILQPLLTGLWLYWLFPRTSEPAQQEDSPWMRASGIVFWLVLSISGALMLQSDKTVYMGLILAWAGPILALQWGVGAKQLWARKDAWLIGTLIPTVYLWIADRIAIGQGIWSISEVYSTGFKLFGLPIEEATFFLVTNLLVVQGLLLFLLVGNVRSLLPLISFPILNNGRPELPKALAQVESVNDTV
;
A
#
# COMPACT_ATOMS: atom_id res chain seq x y z
N MET A 1 8.50 -27.64 5.57
CA MET A 1 9.19 -26.95 6.69
C MET A 1 8.15 -26.38 7.66
N THR A 2 8.51 -25.91 8.85
CA THR A 2 7.59 -25.13 9.71
C THR A 2 7.46 -23.70 9.17
N TYR A 3 6.43 -22.95 9.60
CA TYR A 3 6.25 -21.56 9.21
C TYR A 3 7.37 -20.66 9.76
N LEU A 4 7.84 -20.92 10.99
CA LEU A 4 9.01 -20.22 11.50
C LEU A 4 10.26 -20.46 10.64
N ALA A 5 10.48 -21.71 10.19
CA ALA A 5 11.58 -22.03 9.28
C ALA A 5 11.43 -21.32 7.93
N PHE A 6 10.21 -21.17 7.42
CA PHE A 6 9.95 -20.40 6.21
C PHE A 6 10.42 -18.94 6.37
N HIS A 7 10.10 -18.28 7.49
CA HIS A 7 10.61 -16.93 7.76
C HIS A 7 12.12 -16.86 7.78
N LEU A 8 12.78 -17.83 8.44
CA LEU A 8 14.24 -17.90 8.55
C LEU A 8 14.93 -18.12 7.20
N VAL A 9 14.27 -18.77 6.23
CA VAL A 9 14.84 -19.09 4.92
C VAL A 9 14.49 -18.02 3.87
N PHE A 10 13.25 -17.56 3.83
CA PHE A 10 12.74 -16.72 2.73
C PHE A 10 12.57 -15.26 3.09
N ILE A 11 12.37 -14.90 4.36
CA ILE A 11 12.03 -13.51 4.71
C ILE A 11 13.19 -12.81 5.40
N LEU A 12 13.76 -13.43 6.44
CA LEU A 12 14.82 -12.82 7.24
C LEU A 12 16.14 -12.62 6.46
N PRO A 13 16.64 -13.56 5.64
CA PRO A 13 17.89 -13.35 4.92
C PRO A 13 17.88 -12.12 3.99
N PRO A 14 16.90 -11.94 3.07
CA PRO A 14 16.86 -10.73 2.23
C PRO A 14 16.57 -9.47 3.05
N LEU A 15 15.75 -9.55 4.11
CA LEU A 15 15.46 -8.41 4.98
C LEU A 15 16.73 -7.92 5.68
N LEU A 16 17.52 -8.83 6.27
CA LEU A 16 18.77 -8.51 6.95
C LEU A 16 19.84 -8.00 5.97
N LEU A 17 19.92 -8.58 4.77
CA LEU A 17 20.79 -8.10 3.71
C LEU A 17 20.42 -6.67 3.32
N LEU A 18 19.14 -6.39 3.06
CA LEU A 18 18.68 -5.05 2.70
C LEU A 18 18.93 -4.06 3.85
N ALA A 19 18.64 -4.43 5.09
CA ALA A 19 18.94 -3.62 6.27
C ALA A 19 20.44 -3.30 6.39
N TRP A 20 21.33 -4.28 6.14
CA TRP A 20 22.77 -4.07 6.13
C TRP A 20 23.25 -3.17 4.98
N LEU A 21 22.58 -3.23 3.82
CA LEU A 21 22.85 -2.36 2.68
C LEU A 21 22.39 -0.90 2.92
N GLN A 22 21.56 -0.63 3.94
CA GLN A 22 21.11 0.72 4.31
C GLN A 22 22.18 1.56 5.03
N ARG A 23 23.47 1.47 4.65
CA ARG A 23 24.54 2.24 5.31
C ARG A 23 24.35 3.76 5.24
N GLN A 24 23.54 4.24 4.29
CA GLN A 24 22.98 5.59 4.29
C GLN A 24 21.50 5.52 3.86
N PRO A 25 20.56 5.29 4.79
CA PRO A 25 19.17 5.12 4.43
C PRO A 25 18.69 6.41 3.75
N LEU A 26 18.25 6.28 2.50
CA LEU A 26 17.73 7.37 1.68
C LEU A 26 18.71 8.54 1.41
N ALA A 27 20.02 8.41 1.70
CA ALA A 27 21.05 9.43 1.45
C ALA A 27 20.66 10.86 1.91
N GLY A 28 19.94 10.99 3.04
CA GLY A 28 19.47 12.27 3.59
C GLY A 28 18.08 12.72 3.12
N ILE A 29 17.38 11.95 2.28
CA ILE A 29 16.01 12.21 1.85
C ILE A 29 15.01 11.79 2.95
N GLY A 30 14.06 12.67 3.27
CA GLY A 30 12.92 12.34 4.15
C GLY A 30 13.16 12.52 5.66
N GLY A 31 14.40 12.68 6.13
CA GLY A 31 14.71 13.01 7.53
C GLY A 31 14.00 12.09 8.55
N LEU A 32 13.31 12.65 9.53
CA LEU A 32 12.55 11.87 10.52
C LEU A 32 11.47 10.97 9.89
N ARG A 33 10.89 11.36 8.74
CA ARG A 33 9.87 10.55 8.05
C ARG A 33 10.45 9.28 7.44
N ALA A 34 11.70 9.31 7.00
CA ALA A 34 12.40 8.09 6.59
C ALA A 34 12.52 7.09 7.75
N TRP A 35 12.91 7.58 8.93
CA TRP A 35 13.06 6.73 10.11
C TRP A 35 11.72 6.22 10.66
N LEU A 36 10.68 7.05 10.64
CA LEU A 36 9.36 6.67 11.14
C LEU A 36 8.56 5.84 10.13
N GLY A 37 8.86 5.92 8.83
CA GLY A 37 8.07 5.27 7.78
C GLY A 37 7.96 3.76 7.95
N LEU A 38 9.09 3.08 8.16
CA LEU A 38 9.14 1.62 8.33
C LEU A 38 8.41 1.10 9.59
N PRO A 39 8.66 1.61 10.81
CA PRO A 39 7.93 1.14 11.98
C PRO A 39 6.44 1.50 11.92
N LEU A 40 6.07 2.66 11.37
CA LEU A 40 4.66 3.04 11.24
C LEU A 40 3.93 2.18 10.21
N ILE A 41 4.52 1.90 9.04
CA ILE A 41 3.85 1.05 8.05
C ILE A 41 3.69 -0.38 8.55
N ALA A 42 4.67 -0.91 9.29
CA ALA A 42 4.57 -2.22 9.91
C ALA A 42 3.47 -2.26 10.99
N LEU A 43 3.36 -1.21 11.82
CA LEU A 43 2.31 -1.10 12.82
C LEU A 43 0.92 -0.99 12.18
N VAL A 44 0.78 -0.17 11.14
CA VAL A 44 -0.48 -0.03 10.39
C VAL A 44 -0.85 -1.36 9.75
N ALA A 45 0.09 -2.06 9.11
CA ALA A 45 -0.15 -3.36 8.51
C ALA A 45 -0.59 -4.39 9.56
N LEU A 46 0.08 -4.46 10.71
CA LEU A 46 -0.29 -5.33 11.82
C LEU A 46 -1.74 -5.07 12.26
N ILE A 47 -2.09 -3.82 12.57
CA ILE A 47 -3.43 -3.46 13.07
C ILE A 47 -4.50 -3.70 12.01
N TYR A 48 -4.24 -3.29 10.77
CA TYR A 48 -5.24 -3.30 9.70
C TYR A 48 -5.48 -4.70 9.12
N THR A 49 -4.45 -5.55 9.09
CA THR A 49 -4.55 -6.91 8.55
C THR A 49 -5.07 -7.90 9.58
N THR A 50 -4.76 -7.72 10.87
CA THR A 50 -5.19 -8.63 11.96
C THR A 50 -6.66 -9.06 11.90
N PRO A 51 -7.66 -8.14 11.83
CA PRO A 51 -9.06 -8.55 11.82
C PRO A 51 -9.46 -9.24 10.51
N TRP A 52 -8.88 -8.80 9.38
CA TRP A 52 -9.14 -9.37 8.06
C TRP A 52 -8.62 -10.81 7.97
N ASP A 53 -7.41 -11.05 8.46
CA ASP A 53 -6.77 -12.36 8.41
C ASP A 53 -7.44 -13.36 9.37
N ASN A 54 -7.80 -12.91 10.58
CA ASN A 54 -8.59 -13.73 11.50
C ASN A 54 -9.93 -14.13 10.91
N TYR A 55 -10.58 -13.25 10.16
CA TYR A 55 -11.82 -13.58 9.46
C TYR A 55 -11.60 -14.62 8.37
N LEU A 56 -10.53 -14.53 7.58
CA LEU A 56 -10.21 -15.52 6.54
C LEU A 56 -10.02 -16.92 7.12
N VAL A 57 -9.24 -17.03 8.19
CA VAL A 57 -8.95 -18.33 8.82
C VAL A 57 -10.18 -18.87 9.53
N TRP A 58 -10.95 -18.02 10.22
CA TRP A 58 -12.23 -18.43 10.83
C TRP A 58 -13.25 -18.91 9.79
N ARG A 59 -13.22 -18.35 8.58
CA ARG A 59 -14.11 -18.72 7.47
C ARG A 59 -13.59 -19.90 6.64
N ASP A 60 -12.51 -20.57 7.08
CA ASP A 60 -11.87 -21.69 6.38
C ASP A 60 -11.44 -21.32 4.95
N VAL A 61 -11.11 -20.06 4.69
CA VAL A 61 -10.53 -19.65 3.40
C VAL A 61 -9.07 -20.08 3.34
N TRP A 62 -8.38 -19.97 4.47
CA TRP A 62 -6.97 -20.27 4.64
C TRP A 62 -6.77 -21.25 5.80
N HIS A 63 -5.94 -22.27 5.58
CA HIS A 63 -5.61 -23.28 6.58
C HIS A 63 -4.10 -23.42 6.73
N TYR A 64 -3.66 -23.79 7.93
CA TYR A 64 -2.26 -24.09 8.24
C TYR A 64 -2.10 -25.59 8.52
N GLY A 65 -0.94 -26.14 8.17
CA GLY A 65 -0.66 -27.54 8.48
C GLY A 65 -0.61 -27.79 10.00
N THR A 66 -1.15 -28.92 10.45
CA THR A 66 -1.38 -29.27 11.87
C THR A 66 -0.15 -29.14 12.76
N ASP A 67 1.05 -29.39 12.21
CA ASP A 67 2.32 -29.35 12.94
C ASP A 67 3.32 -28.35 12.32
N ARG A 68 2.79 -27.29 11.69
CA ARG A 68 3.59 -26.30 10.96
C ARG A 68 3.77 -25.00 11.73
N VAL A 69 2.97 -24.75 12.77
CA VAL A 69 2.91 -23.50 13.51
C VAL A 69 3.20 -23.72 14.99
N VAL A 70 3.81 -22.73 15.64
CA VAL A 70 4.15 -22.79 17.07
C VAL A 70 2.91 -22.63 17.95
N GLY A 71 1.95 -21.82 17.50
CA GLY A 71 0.69 -21.57 18.20
C GLY A 71 -0.11 -20.46 17.53
N THR A 72 -1.33 -20.23 17.99
CA THR A 72 -2.24 -19.22 17.44
C THR A 72 -2.60 -18.14 18.46
N ILE A 73 -2.87 -16.94 17.95
CA ILE A 73 -3.55 -15.86 18.69
C ILE A 73 -4.87 -15.63 17.94
N GLY A 74 -6.00 -15.87 18.60
CA GLY A 74 -7.27 -16.00 17.89
C GLY A 74 -7.25 -17.21 16.96
N TYR A 75 -7.53 -17.00 15.68
CA TYR A 75 -7.53 -18.05 14.66
C TYR A 75 -6.19 -18.16 13.92
N VAL A 76 -5.36 -17.12 14.00
CA VAL A 76 -4.19 -16.93 13.15
C VAL A 76 -2.90 -17.35 13.88
N PRO A 77 -1.95 -18.03 13.21
CA PRO A 77 -0.65 -18.37 13.78
C PRO A 77 0.17 -17.15 14.20
N VAL A 78 0.96 -17.27 15.26
CA VAL A 78 1.91 -16.22 15.70
C VAL A 78 2.88 -15.83 14.57
N GLU A 79 3.27 -16.80 13.76
CA GLU A 79 4.15 -16.58 12.60
C GLU A 79 3.52 -15.69 11.53
N GLU A 80 2.19 -15.74 11.36
CA GLU A 80 1.49 -14.87 10.40
C GLU A 80 1.45 -13.42 10.91
N TYR A 81 1.26 -13.21 12.22
CA TYR A 81 1.44 -11.87 12.83
C TYR A 81 2.84 -11.33 12.64
N LEU A 82 3.85 -12.20 12.70
CA LEU A 82 5.22 -11.83 12.37
C LEU A 82 5.35 -11.47 10.89
N PHE A 83 4.68 -12.19 9.99
CA PHE A 83 4.64 -11.87 8.56
C PHE A 83 4.03 -10.49 8.28
N PHE A 84 2.96 -10.10 8.99
CA PHE A 84 2.37 -8.75 8.89
C PHE A 84 3.35 -7.61 9.21
N ILE A 85 4.41 -7.91 9.98
CA ILE A 85 5.47 -6.97 10.31
C ILE A 85 6.64 -7.11 9.33
N LEU A 86 7.07 -8.34 9.05
CA LEU A 86 8.25 -8.59 8.23
C LEU A 86 8.04 -8.23 6.75
N GLN A 87 6.86 -8.48 6.18
CA GLN A 87 6.60 -8.17 4.78
C GLN A 87 6.66 -6.67 4.49
N PRO A 88 6.01 -5.77 5.26
CA PRO A 88 6.12 -4.33 5.03
C PRO A 88 7.55 -3.81 5.25
N LEU A 89 8.29 -4.39 6.21
CA LEU A 89 9.69 -4.04 6.43
C LEU A 89 10.57 -4.47 5.27
N LEU A 90 10.41 -5.70 4.76
CA LEU A 90 11.14 -6.21 3.60
C LEU A 90 10.91 -5.32 2.38
N THR A 91 9.64 -5.07 2.04
CA THR A 91 9.24 -4.23 0.89
C THR A 91 9.66 -2.79 1.08
N GLY A 92 9.55 -2.24 2.29
CA GLY A 92 9.97 -0.88 2.60
C GLY A 92 11.49 -0.69 2.52
N LEU A 93 12.27 -1.65 3.02
CA LEU A 93 13.73 -1.64 2.90
C LEU A 93 14.18 -1.78 1.44
N TRP A 94 13.50 -2.63 0.65
CA TRP A 94 13.71 -2.70 -0.79
C TRP A 94 13.47 -1.34 -1.45
N LEU A 95 12.32 -0.72 -1.17
CA LEU A 95 11.99 0.61 -1.68
C LEU A 95 13.03 1.64 -1.29
N TYR A 96 13.48 1.67 -0.03
CA TYR A 96 14.47 2.65 0.45
C TYR A 96 15.84 2.47 -0.19
N TRP A 97 16.22 1.21 -0.48
CA TRP A 97 17.42 0.93 -1.25
C TRP A 97 17.26 1.37 -2.72
N LEU A 98 16.10 1.13 -3.32
CA LEU A 98 15.80 1.46 -4.71
C LEU A 98 15.68 2.97 -4.95
N PHE A 99 15.05 3.70 -4.03
CA PHE A 99 14.57 5.06 -4.24
C PHE A 99 15.67 6.09 -4.65
N PRO A 100 16.88 6.08 -4.05
CA PRO A 100 17.98 6.95 -4.52
C PRO A 100 18.58 6.55 -5.88
N ARG A 101 18.22 5.37 -6.41
CA ARG A 101 18.76 4.79 -7.66
C ARG A 101 17.77 4.90 -8.83
N THR A 102 16.57 5.39 -8.56
CA THR A 102 15.55 5.65 -9.58
C THR A 102 15.69 7.04 -10.18
N SER A 103 15.02 7.27 -11.29
CA SER A 103 15.09 8.51 -12.05
C SER A 103 14.64 9.70 -11.20
N GLU A 104 15.20 10.87 -11.50
CA GLU A 104 14.70 12.15 -10.97
C GLU A 104 13.19 12.32 -11.29
N PRO A 105 12.43 13.03 -10.44
CA PRO A 105 10.98 13.02 -10.57
C PRO A 105 10.63 13.73 -11.86
N ALA A 106 9.81 13.08 -12.69
CA ALA A 106 9.30 13.72 -13.88
C ALA A 106 8.53 14.99 -13.48
N GLN A 107 8.72 16.08 -14.24
CA GLN A 107 7.89 17.27 -14.09
C GLN A 107 6.46 16.92 -14.47
N GLN A 108 5.64 16.67 -13.45
CA GLN A 108 4.27 16.23 -13.66
C GLN A 108 3.28 17.30 -13.20
N GLU A 109 2.43 17.73 -14.12
CA GLU A 109 1.29 18.56 -13.78
C GLU A 109 0.27 17.75 -12.98
N ASP A 110 -0.44 18.43 -12.09
CA ASP A 110 -1.52 17.79 -11.36
C ASP A 110 -2.70 17.61 -12.32
N SER A 111 -3.02 16.35 -12.67
CA SER A 111 -4.10 16.02 -13.59
C SER A 111 -5.32 15.52 -12.81
N PRO A 112 -6.43 16.28 -12.78
CA PRO A 112 -7.66 15.85 -12.12
C PRO A 112 -8.19 14.53 -12.69
N TRP A 113 -8.04 14.32 -14.01
CA TRP A 113 -8.47 13.10 -14.68
C TRP A 113 -7.68 11.86 -14.25
N MET A 114 -6.34 11.96 -14.14
CA MET A 114 -5.50 10.86 -13.64
C MET A 114 -5.84 10.49 -12.20
N ARG A 115 -6.12 11.50 -11.37
CA ARG A 115 -6.53 11.29 -9.99
C ARG A 115 -7.90 10.61 -9.92
N ALA A 116 -8.89 11.15 -10.62
CA ALA A 116 -10.24 10.61 -10.66
C ALA A 116 -10.26 9.19 -11.24
N SER A 117 -9.52 8.91 -12.32
CA SER A 117 -9.51 7.60 -12.96
C SER A 117 -8.95 6.52 -12.02
N GLY A 118 -7.88 6.81 -11.28
CA GLY A 118 -7.31 5.84 -10.33
C GLY A 118 -8.20 5.64 -9.09
N ILE A 119 -8.84 6.70 -8.58
CA ILE A 119 -9.85 6.57 -7.51
C ILE A 119 -11.00 5.68 -7.99
N VAL A 120 -11.59 6.00 -9.14
CA VAL A 120 -12.71 5.24 -9.71
C VAL A 120 -12.31 3.80 -9.97
N PHE A 121 -11.12 3.56 -10.52
CA PHE A 121 -10.59 2.21 -10.75
C PHE A 121 -10.58 1.37 -9.47
N TRP A 122 -9.99 1.87 -8.39
CA TRP A 122 -9.90 1.14 -7.12
C TRP A 122 -11.25 1.00 -6.42
N LEU A 123 -12.14 2.00 -6.53
CA LEU A 123 -13.50 1.89 -5.99
C LEU A 123 -14.34 0.88 -6.76
N VAL A 124 -14.23 0.82 -8.09
CA VAL A 124 -14.89 -0.20 -8.90
C VAL A 124 -14.40 -1.59 -8.50
N LEU A 125 -13.08 -1.79 -8.37
CA LEU A 125 -12.54 -3.07 -7.90
C LEU A 125 -13.02 -3.42 -6.48
N SER A 126 -13.10 -2.45 -5.57
CA SER A 126 -13.64 -2.67 -4.22
C SER A 126 -15.10 -3.09 -4.23
N ILE A 127 -15.93 -2.42 -5.03
CA ILE A 127 -17.36 -2.76 -5.18
C ILE A 127 -17.50 -4.13 -5.82
N SER A 128 -16.74 -4.43 -6.88
CA SER A 128 -16.69 -5.76 -7.48
C SER A 128 -16.28 -6.81 -6.45
N GLY A 129 -15.27 -6.54 -5.62
CA GLY A 129 -14.85 -7.39 -4.51
C GLY A 129 -15.98 -7.64 -3.51
N ALA A 130 -16.73 -6.62 -3.12
CA ALA A 130 -17.88 -6.77 -2.24
C ALA A 130 -19.00 -7.60 -2.87
N LEU A 131 -19.24 -7.45 -4.18
CA LEU A 131 -20.22 -8.28 -4.91
C LEU A 131 -19.77 -9.74 -5.00
N MET A 132 -18.46 -9.99 -5.14
CA MET A 132 -17.87 -11.33 -5.16
C MET A 132 -18.06 -12.09 -3.84
N LEU A 133 -18.35 -11.42 -2.72
CA LEU A 133 -18.65 -12.08 -1.44
C LEU A 133 -19.98 -12.86 -1.45
N GLN A 134 -20.82 -12.68 -2.47
CA GLN A 134 -22.11 -13.37 -2.61
C GLN A 134 -21.96 -14.80 -3.14
N SER A 135 -20.78 -15.20 -3.59
CA SER A 135 -20.52 -16.55 -4.09
C SER A 135 -19.29 -17.14 -3.40
N ASP A 136 -19.44 -18.36 -2.87
CA ASP A 136 -18.37 -19.05 -2.14
C ASP A 136 -17.07 -19.06 -2.94
N LYS A 137 -17.12 -19.42 -4.23
CA LYS A 137 -15.96 -19.51 -5.14
C LYS A 137 -15.17 -18.22 -5.32
N THR A 138 -15.72 -17.08 -4.95
CA THR A 138 -15.07 -15.77 -5.12
C THR A 138 -14.85 -15.04 -3.81
N VAL A 139 -15.16 -15.66 -2.66
CA VAL A 139 -15.01 -15.06 -1.33
C VAL A 139 -13.60 -14.56 -1.11
N TYR A 140 -12.57 -15.37 -1.41
CA TYR A 140 -11.21 -14.98 -1.11
C TYR A 140 -10.77 -13.75 -1.92
N MET A 141 -10.94 -13.78 -3.24
CA MET A 141 -10.66 -12.63 -4.10
C MET A 141 -11.51 -11.41 -3.71
N GLY A 142 -12.78 -11.62 -3.37
CA GLY A 142 -13.68 -10.57 -2.92
C GLY A 142 -13.19 -9.87 -1.67
N LEU A 143 -12.72 -10.62 -0.68
CA LEU A 143 -12.15 -10.11 0.56
C LEU A 143 -10.88 -9.29 0.31
N ILE A 144 -9.99 -9.73 -0.59
CA ILE A 144 -8.77 -8.99 -0.96
C ILE A 144 -9.14 -7.62 -1.56
N LEU A 145 -10.01 -7.61 -2.58
CA LEU A 145 -10.34 -6.40 -3.32
C LEU A 145 -11.19 -5.42 -2.51
N ALA A 146 -12.16 -5.91 -1.75
CA ALA A 146 -13.01 -5.08 -0.90
C ALA A 146 -12.22 -4.41 0.24
N TRP A 147 -11.19 -5.09 0.77
CA TRP A 147 -10.32 -4.60 1.82
C TRP A 147 -9.26 -3.61 1.31
N ALA A 148 -8.50 -3.98 0.27
CA ALA A 148 -7.39 -3.15 -0.20
C ALA A 148 -7.85 -1.95 -1.04
N GLY A 149 -8.90 -2.12 -1.85
CA GLY A 149 -9.36 -1.14 -2.84
C GLY A 149 -9.63 0.26 -2.25
N PRO A 150 -10.40 0.41 -1.15
CA PRO A 150 -10.68 1.72 -0.56
C PRO A 150 -9.41 2.47 -0.12
N ILE A 151 -8.43 1.76 0.44
CA ILE A 151 -7.18 2.36 0.90
C ILE A 151 -6.30 2.75 -0.29
N LEU A 152 -6.22 1.93 -1.33
CA LEU A 152 -5.50 2.26 -2.57
C LEU A 152 -6.15 3.43 -3.31
N ALA A 153 -7.48 3.53 -3.31
CA ALA A 153 -8.22 4.67 -3.84
C ALA A 153 -7.84 5.96 -3.08
N LEU A 154 -7.80 5.90 -1.75
CA LEU A 154 -7.42 7.02 -0.89
C LEU A 154 -5.96 7.44 -1.13
N GLN A 155 -5.03 6.49 -1.10
CA GLN A 155 -3.60 6.74 -1.36
C GLN A 155 -3.39 7.38 -2.73
N TRP A 156 -4.04 6.86 -3.77
CA TRP A 156 -4.01 7.46 -5.10
C TRP A 156 -4.59 8.88 -5.11
N GLY A 157 -5.75 9.09 -4.49
CA GLY A 157 -6.39 10.40 -4.41
C GLY A 157 -5.53 11.46 -3.73
N VAL A 158 -4.76 11.06 -2.71
CA VAL A 158 -3.86 11.95 -1.96
C VAL A 158 -2.62 12.33 -2.76
N GLY A 159 -2.03 11.40 -3.53
CA GLY A 159 -0.75 11.69 -4.19
C GLY A 159 -0.49 11.01 -5.52
N ALA A 160 -1.51 10.88 -6.38
CA ALA A 160 -1.39 10.40 -7.74
C ALA A 160 -0.24 11.08 -8.51
N LYS A 161 -0.11 12.41 -8.37
CA LYS A 161 0.98 13.18 -8.99
C LYS A 161 2.36 12.71 -8.52
N GLN A 162 2.55 12.56 -7.21
CA GLN A 162 3.82 12.17 -6.60
C GLN A 162 4.20 10.73 -6.97
N LEU A 163 3.22 9.81 -6.92
CA LEU A 163 3.40 8.42 -7.31
C LEU A 163 3.76 8.32 -8.80
N TRP A 164 3.07 9.05 -9.67
CA TRP A 164 3.33 9.03 -11.10
C TRP A 164 4.66 9.68 -11.49
N ALA A 165 5.03 10.76 -10.80
CA ALA A 165 6.34 11.40 -10.98
C ALA A 165 7.51 10.46 -10.60
N ARG A 166 7.25 9.47 -9.73
CA ARG A 166 8.20 8.43 -9.28
C ARG A 166 7.74 7.03 -9.72
N LYS A 167 7.18 6.91 -10.92
CA LYS A 167 6.56 5.65 -11.40
C LYS A 167 7.52 4.46 -11.45
N ASP A 168 8.79 4.69 -11.69
CA ASP A 168 9.81 3.65 -11.67
C ASP A 168 10.06 3.13 -10.26
N ALA A 169 10.24 4.00 -9.27
CA ALA A 169 10.32 3.62 -7.86
C ALA A 169 9.05 2.93 -7.38
N TRP A 170 7.87 3.44 -7.78
CA TRP A 170 6.59 2.84 -7.43
C TRP A 170 6.42 1.45 -8.05
N LEU A 171 6.59 1.29 -9.36
CA LEU A 171 6.37 0.01 -10.04
C LEU A 171 7.45 -1.01 -9.67
N ILE A 172 8.73 -0.66 -9.70
CA ILE A 172 9.81 -1.60 -9.36
C ILE A 172 9.81 -1.91 -7.86
N GLY A 173 9.48 -0.91 -7.03
CA GLY A 173 9.31 -1.07 -5.58
C GLY A 173 8.19 -2.05 -5.24
N THR A 174 7.13 -2.12 -6.03
CA THR A 174 6.03 -3.06 -5.85
C THR A 174 6.28 -4.42 -6.51
N LEU A 175 6.66 -4.44 -7.79
CA LEU A 175 6.68 -5.67 -8.59
C LEU A 175 7.79 -6.64 -8.16
N ILE A 176 8.97 -6.15 -7.79
CA ILE A 176 10.08 -7.03 -7.40
C ILE A 176 9.77 -7.80 -6.11
N PRO A 177 9.33 -7.16 -5.00
CA PRO A 177 8.88 -7.89 -3.82
C PRO A 177 7.67 -8.78 -4.09
N THR A 178 6.76 -8.36 -4.98
CA THR A 178 5.58 -9.16 -5.35
C THR A 178 6.00 -10.48 -5.98
N VAL A 179 6.84 -10.45 -7.02
CA VAL A 179 7.32 -11.66 -7.70
C VAL A 179 8.15 -12.53 -6.74
N TYR A 180 8.97 -11.93 -5.88
CA TYR A 180 9.71 -12.66 -4.87
C TYR A 180 8.79 -13.43 -3.91
N LEU A 181 7.76 -12.77 -3.39
CA LEU A 181 6.80 -13.37 -2.46
C LEU A 181 5.91 -14.40 -3.15
N TRP A 182 5.57 -14.22 -4.43
CA TRP A 182 4.88 -15.27 -5.21
C TRP A 182 5.68 -16.57 -5.27
N ILE A 183 6.99 -16.47 -5.51
CA ILE A 183 7.87 -17.65 -5.54
C ILE A 183 7.93 -18.30 -4.16
N ALA A 184 8.14 -17.51 -3.10
CA ALA A 184 8.21 -18.01 -1.74
C ALA A 184 6.89 -18.69 -1.32
N ASP A 185 5.75 -18.05 -1.57
CA ASP A 185 4.42 -18.57 -1.23
C ASP A 185 4.09 -19.84 -2.01
N ARG A 186 4.41 -19.88 -3.31
CA ARG A 186 4.23 -21.09 -4.12
C ARG A 186 5.00 -22.28 -3.54
N ILE A 187 6.20 -22.05 -3.01
CA ILE A 187 7.00 -23.08 -2.33
C ILE A 187 6.34 -23.47 -1.00
N ALA A 188 5.87 -22.51 -0.21
CA ALA A 188 5.21 -22.76 1.07
C ALA A 188 3.93 -23.60 0.93
N ILE A 189 3.06 -23.26 -0.02
CA ILE A 189 1.87 -24.05 -0.37
C ILE A 189 2.29 -25.45 -0.83
N GLY A 190 3.30 -25.55 -1.70
CA GLY A 190 3.82 -26.84 -2.18
C GLY A 190 4.37 -27.74 -1.08
N GLN A 191 4.81 -27.17 0.05
CA GLN A 191 5.28 -27.89 1.22
C GLN A 191 4.19 -28.13 2.28
N GLY A 192 2.97 -27.66 2.03
CA GLY A 192 1.86 -27.75 2.98
C GLY A 192 2.16 -27.03 4.29
N ILE A 193 2.82 -25.86 4.23
CA ILE A 193 2.91 -24.96 5.40
C ILE A 193 1.52 -24.36 5.64
N TRP A 194 0.89 -23.89 4.56
CA TRP A 194 -0.50 -23.50 4.49
C TRP A 194 -1.14 -23.95 3.18
N SER A 195 -2.47 -23.88 3.11
CA SER A 195 -3.26 -24.24 1.94
C SER A 195 -4.50 -23.35 1.81
N ILE A 196 -4.86 -23.05 0.57
CA ILE A 196 -6.03 -22.23 0.23
C ILE A 196 -7.22 -23.12 -0.10
N SER A 197 -8.39 -22.76 0.42
CA SER A 197 -9.62 -23.51 0.23
C SER A 197 -10.07 -23.56 -1.24
N GLU A 198 -10.33 -24.75 -1.76
CA GLU A 198 -10.91 -24.93 -3.11
C GLU A 198 -12.39 -24.53 -3.17
N VAL A 199 -13.07 -24.42 -2.02
CA VAL A 199 -14.46 -23.96 -1.93
C VAL A 199 -14.51 -22.44 -2.05
N TYR A 200 -13.60 -21.75 -1.37
CA TYR A 200 -13.62 -20.28 -1.27
C TYR A 200 -12.72 -19.53 -2.26
N SER A 201 -12.03 -20.26 -3.13
CA SER A 201 -11.19 -19.72 -4.21
C SER A 201 -11.73 -20.05 -5.59
N THR A 202 -11.31 -19.26 -6.56
CA THR A 202 -11.75 -19.33 -7.96
C THR A 202 -11.23 -20.58 -8.67
N GLY A 203 -10.18 -21.21 -8.13
CA GLY A 203 -9.50 -22.36 -8.73
C GLY A 203 -8.50 -22.00 -9.83
N PHE A 204 -8.41 -20.73 -10.23
CA PHE A 204 -7.41 -20.29 -11.20
C PHE A 204 -6.01 -20.22 -10.56
N LYS A 205 -5.01 -20.70 -11.29
CA LYS A 205 -3.61 -20.69 -10.84
C LYS A 205 -2.71 -20.00 -11.86
N LEU A 206 -1.94 -19.04 -11.41
CA LEU A 206 -0.90 -18.35 -12.16
C LEU A 206 0.46 -18.98 -11.82
N PHE A 207 1.11 -19.64 -12.78
CA PHE A 207 2.36 -20.41 -12.53
C PHE A 207 2.25 -21.42 -11.37
N GLY A 208 1.05 -21.97 -11.15
CA GLY A 208 0.75 -22.91 -10.06
C GLY A 208 0.45 -22.27 -8.70
N LEU A 209 0.51 -20.94 -8.59
CA LEU A 209 0.08 -20.16 -7.42
C LEU A 209 -1.40 -19.76 -7.59
N PRO A 210 -2.27 -19.88 -6.57
CA PRO A 210 -3.64 -19.35 -6.67
C PRO A 210 -3.64 -17.86 -7.08
N ILE A 211 -4.56 -17.47 -7.95
CA ILE A 211 -4.61 -16.07 -8.44
C ILE A 211 -4.91 -15.08 -7.32
N GLU A 212 -5.61 -15.53 -6.28
CA GLU A 212 -5.89 -14.78 -5.07
C GLU A 212 -4.60 -14.47 -4.31
N GLU A 213 -3.73 -15.44 -4.09
CA GLU A 213 -2.40 -15.23 -3.47
C GLU A 213 -1.56 -14.25 -4.31
N ALA A 214 -1.57 -14.44 -5.63
CA ALA A 214 -0.87 -13.55 -6.53
C ALA A 214 -1.36 -12.09 -6.37
N THR A 215 -2.68 -11.92 -6.28
CA THR A 215 -3.32 -10.62 -6.08
C THR A 215 -3.05 -10.07 -4.69
N PHE A 216 -3.10 -10.89 -3.64
CA PHE A 216 -2.84 -10.53 -2.25
C PHE A 216 -1.44 -9.90 -2.11
N PHE A 217 -0.39 -10.56 -2.60
CA PHE A 217 0.96 -10.00 -2.56
C PHE A 217 1.12 -8.74 -3.41
N LEU A 218 0.42 -8.65 -4.55
CA LEU A 218 0.45 -7.43 -5.36
C LEU A 218 -0.17 -6.25 -4.62
N VAL A 219 -1.38 -6.41 -4.07
CA VAL A 219 -2.10 -5.30 -3.41
C VAL A 219 -1.47 -4.92 -2.08
N THR A 220 -0.97 -5.87 -1.30
CA THR A 220 -0.23 -5.56 -0.05
C THR A 220 1.07 -4.80 -0.34
N ASN A 221 1.83 -5.20 -1.37
CA ASN A 221 3.00 -4.43 -1.80
C ASN A 221 2.63 -3.05 -2.36
N LEU A 222 1.50 -2.91 -3.06
CA LEU A 222 1.00 -1.59 -3.48
C LEU A 222 0.70 -0.70 -2.27
N LEU A 223 -0.04 -1.22 -1.28
CA LEU A 223 -0.40 -0.50 -0.05
C LEU A 223 0.84 0.00 0.70
N VAL A 224 1.86 -0.86 0.83
CA VAL A 224 3.13 -0.53 1.50
C VAL A 224 3.91 0.51 0.71
N VAL A 225 4.15 0.28 -0.58
CA VAL A 225 4.98 1.16 -1.41
C VAL A 225 4.33 2.52 -1.59
N GLN A 226 3.02 2.58 -1.90
CA GLN A 226 2.30 3.84 -1.98
C GLN A 226 2.28 4.55 -0.64
N GLY A 227 1.97 3.85 0.45
CA GLY A 227 1.97 4.42 1.80
C GLY A 227 3.31 5.06 2.17
N LEU A 228 4.42 4.37 1.93
CA LEU A 228 5.76 4.88 2.20
C LEU A 228 6.15 6.04 1.29
N LEU A 229 5.89 5.96 -0.02
CA LEU A 229 6.17 7.05 -0.95
C LEU A 229 5.38 8.31 -0.59
N LEU A 230 4.10 8.17 -0.26
CA LEU A 230 3.26 9.29 0.15
C LEU A 230 3.74 9.87 1.49
N PHE A 231 4.10 9.04 2.46
CA PHE A 231 4.64 9.51 3.73
C PHE A 231 5.95 10.27 3.56
N LEU A 232 6.81 9.84 2.64
CA LEU A 232 8.08 10.53 2.33
C LEU A 232 7.86 11.83 1.55
N LEU A 233 6.98 11.83 0.56
CA LEU A 233 6.87 12.89 -0.45
C LEU A 233 5.79 13.94 -0.15
N VAL A 234 4.72 13.57 0.57
CA VAL A 234 3.60 14.47 0.89
C VAL A 234 3.90 15.19 2.20
N GLY A 235 4.69 16.25 2.10
CA GLY A 235 5.29 16.87 3.26
C GLY A 235 4.49 17.93 4.02
N ASN A 236 3.31 18.32 3.54
CA ASN A 236 2.45 19.27 4.24
C ASN A 236 1.01 18.75 4.26
N VAL A 237 0.54 18.28 5.41
CA VAL A 237 -0.89 17.97 5.60
C VAL A 237 -1.75 19.22 5.35
N ARG A 238 -1.21 20.43 5.61
CA ARG A 238 -1.87 21.71 5.29
C ARG A 238 -2.14 21.92 3.79
N SER A 239 -1.35 21.35 2.88
CA SER A 239 -1.62 21.43 1.43
C SER A 239 -2.66 20.41 0.94
N LEU A 240 -3.10 19.50 1.81
CA LEU A 240 -4.17 18.53 1.51
C LEU A 240 -5.57 19.05 1.88
N LEU A 241 -5.66 20.09 2.73
CA LEU A 241 -6.93 20.72 3.12
C LEU A 241 -7.77 21.24 1.94
N PRO A 242 -7.21 21.89 0.90
CA PRO A 242 -8.00 22.32 -0.26
C PRO A 242 -8.38 21.18 -1.21
N LEU A 243 -7.86 19.96 -1.03
CA LEU A 243 -8.19 18.79 -1.89
C LEU A 243 -9.42 18.02 -1.40
N ILE A 244 -9.81 18.19 -0.13
CA ILE A 244 -11.06 17.65 0.44
C ILE A 244 -12.23 18.61 0.13
N SER A 245 -11.93 19.87 -0.15
CA SER A 245 -12.89 20.83 -0.67
C SER A 245 -13.10 20.57 -2.17
N PHE A 246 -14.22 19.95 -2.53
CA PHE A 246 -14.70 20.00 -3.90
C PHE A 246 -14.76 21.47 -4.36
N PRO A 247 -14.28 21.82 -5.57
CA PRO A 247 -14.46 23.14 -6.13
C PRO A 247 -15.91 23.29 -6.60
N ILE A 248 -16.83 23.39 -5.64
CA ILE A 248 -18.19 23.84 -5.87
C ILE A 248 -18.35 25.05 -4.94
N LEU A 249 -18.53 26.22 -5.55
CA LEU A 249 -18.63 27.56 -4.95
C LEU A 249 -17.31 28.33 -4.79
N ASN A 250 -16.72 28.73 -5.93
CA ASN A 250 -16.07 30.04 -5.98
C ASN A 250 -16.52 30.80 -7.24
N ASN A 251 -17.84 31.02 -7.34
CA ASN A 251 -18.37 32.03 -8.24
C ASN A 251 -18.49 33.34 -7.46
N GLY A 252 -17.65 34.30 -7.83
CA GLY A 252 -17.92 35.72 -7.64
C GLY A 252 -17.62 36.29 -6.26
N ARG A 253 -16.37 36.71 -6.02
CA ARG A 253 -16.20 38.01 -5.37
C ARG A 253 -16.20 39.07 -6.48
N PRO A 254 -17.11 40.07 -6.46
CA PRO A 254 -16.99 41.18 -7.37
C PRO A 254 -15.73 41.96 -7.02
N GLU A 255 -14.90 42.25 -8.02
CA GLU A 255 -13.81 43.21 -7.88
C GLU A 255 -14.40 44.57 -7.49
N LEU A 256 -13.88 45.16 -6.40
CA LEU A 256 -14.19 46.54 -6.04
C LEU A 256 -13.68 47.47 -7.16
N PRO A 257 -14.52 48.37 -7.70
CA PRO A 257 -14.10 49.29 -8.74
C PRO A 257 -12.92 50.16 -8.28
N LYS A 258 -11.93 50.38 -9.15
CA LYS A 258 -10.73 51.21 -8.95
C LYS A 258 -11.01 52.72 -8.76
N ALA A 259 -12.17 53.11 -8.26
CA ALA A 259 -12.61 54.51 -8.18
C ALA A 259 -12.46 55.16 -6.79
N LEU A 260 -11.83 54.51 -5.81
CA LEU A 260 -11.63 55.09 -4.46
C LEU A 260 -10.16 55.19 -4.02
N ALA A 261 -9.21 55.06 -4.93
CA ALA A 261 -7.77 55.24 -4.64
C ALA A 261 -7.23 56.66 -4.95
N GLN A 262 -8.10 57.65 -5.18
CA GLN A 262 -7.69 59.03 -5.54
C GLN A 262 -8.19 60.14 -4.60
N VAL A 263 -8.59 59.81 -3.36
CA VAL A 263 -9.00 60.85 -2.39
C VAL A 263 -7.99 61.02 -1.22
N GLU A 264 -6.95 60.20 -1.12
CA GLU A 264 -5.93 60.32 -0.05
C GLU A 264 -4.64 61.09 -0.43
N SER A 265 -4.58 61.76 -1.60
CA SER A 265 -3.39 62.53 -1.99
C SER A 265 -3.58 64.06 -2.03
N VAL A 266 -4.61 64.59 -1.35
CA VAL A 266 -4.78 66.04 -1.18
C VAL A 266 -4.85 66.34 0.31
N ASN A 267 -3.71 66.24 1.00
CA ASN A 267 -3.53 66.95 2.27
C ASN A 267 -2.07 67.13 2.72
N ASP A 268 -1.12 67.17 1.79
CA ASP A 268 0.26 67.59 2.08
C ASP A 268 0.72 68.59 1.02
N THR A 269 0.29 69.84 1.12
CA THR A 269 1.06 71.01 0.67
C THR A 269 0.44 72.31 1.19
N VAL A 270 1.29 73.08 1.90
CA VAL A 270 1.14 74.44 2.47
C VAL A 270 0.57 74.53 3.89
#